data_AF-A0A3C1WF51-F1
#
_entry.id   AF-A0A3C1WF51-F1
#
_cell.length_a   1.000
_cell.length_b   1.000
_cell.length_c   1.000
_cell.angle_alpha   90.00
_cell.angle_beta   90.00
_cell.angle_gamma   90.00
#
_symmetry.space_group_name_H-M   'P 1'
#
loop_
_entity.id
_entity.type
_entity.pdbx_description
1 polymer ?
#
loop_
_entity_poly.entity_id
_entity_poly.type
_entity_poly.pdbx_seq_one_letter_code
_entity_poly.pdbx_strand_id
1 'polypeptide(L)'
;HEYYSGADEWIEYVRSLGIRVLRNERVDVRGLFDLAGVDDISAKGMLPGHGQDLPKAVKGRDVSKALVLLAHQPKTIHEAVKVGVDLQLSGHVHGGQMMPFNWLAHIEQPYISGLHQHEQTWIYVSPGTGYWGPPMRVGTRAEITQIELITG
;
A
#
# COMPACT_ATOMS: atom_id res chain seq x y z
N HIS A 1 -3.24 6.98 -8.59
CA HIS A 1 -3.81 7.61 -9.82
C HIS A 1 -3.83 9.13 -9.71
N GLU A 2 -3.89 9.62 -8.47
CA GLU A 2 -3.99 11.01 -8.05
C GLU A 2 -2.81 11.84 -8.58
N TYR A 3 -1.63 11.21 -8.74
CA TYR A 3 -0.46 11.82 -9.40
C TYR A 3 -0.67 12.24 -10.85
N TYR A 4 -1.66 11.68 -11.55
CA TYR A 4 -2.03 12.10 -12.91
C TYR A 4 -3.10 13.20 -12.92
N SER A 5 -3.67 13.55 -11.76
CA SER A 5 -4.87 14.41 -11.65
C SER A 5 -4.80 15.43 -10.51
N GLY A 6 -3.59 15.86 -10.11
CA GLY A 6 -3.38 16.81 -9.01
C GLY A 6 -3.28 16.13 -7.64
N ALA A 7 -2.14 15.49 -7.35
CA ALA A 7 -1.97 14.72 -6.12
C ALA A 7 -2.10 15.60 -4.86
N ASP A 8 -1.49 16.79 -4.86
CA ASP A 8 -1.52 17.67 -3.70
C ASP A 8 -2.93 18.21 -3.45
N GLU A 9 -3.67 18.57 -4.50
CA GLU A 9 -5.06 19.01 -4.39
C GLU A 9 -5.95 17.91 -3.81
N TRP A 10 -5.77 16.67 -4.24
CA TRP A 10 -6.48 15.52 -3.67
C TRP A 10 -6.11 15.26 -2.22
N ILE A 11 -4.82 15.36 -1.87
CA ILE A 11 -4.35 15.20 -0.50
C ILE A 11 -5.01 16.25 0.40
N GLU A 12 -5.02 17.52 -0.01
CA GLU A 12 -5.65 18.61 0.75
C GLU A 12 -7.16 18.44 0.85
N TYR A 13 -7.82 18.01 -0.22
CA TYR A 13 -9.25 17.72 -0.19
C TYR A 13 -9.58 16.58 0.78
N VAL A 14 -8.87 15.45 0.72
CA VAL A 14 -9.08 14.31 1.63
C VAL A 14 -8.84 14.72 3.10
N ARG A 15 -7.82 15.55 3.35
CA ARG A 15 -7.59 16.15 4.68
C ARG A 15 -8.76 17.01 5.14
N SER A 16 -9.36 17.80 4.26
CA SER A 16 -10.53 18.62 4.57
C SER A 16 -11.76 17.80 4.99
N LEU A 17 -11.82 16.52 4.59
CA LEU A 17 -12.86 15.57 5.01
C LEU A 17 -12.59 14.93 6.38
N GLY A 18 -11.54 15.35 7.09
CA GLY A 18 -11.14 14.79 8.38
C GLY A 18 -10.33 13.49 8.28
N ILE A 19 -9.87 13.12 7.08
CA ILE A 19 -9.07 11.91 6.86
C ILE A 19 -7.59 12.28 6.93
N ARG A 20 -6.85 11.64 7.83
CA ARG A 20 -5.39 11.81 7.90
C ARG A 20 -4.72 11.00 6.79
N VAL A 21 -4.07 11.71 5.86
CA VAL A 21 -3.21 11.11 4.84
C VAL A 21 -1.82 10.86 5.42
N LEU A 22 -1.36 9.60 5.39
CA LEU A 22 -0.02 9.21 5.84
C LEU A 22 0.96 9.17 4.66
N ARG A 23 1.83 10.17 4.56
CA ARG A 23 2.85 10.27 3.49
C ARG A 23 4.24 10.14 4.07
N ASN A 24 4.83 8.95 3.99
CA ASN A 24 6.09 8.62 4.65
C ASN A 24 6.03 9.00 6.15
N GLU A 25 4.89 8.67 6.76
CA GLU A 25 4.51 9.01 8.13
C GLU A 25 3.98 7.78 8.85
N ARG A 26 4.05 7.81 10.18
CA ARG A 26 3.52 6.78 11.07
C ARG A 26 2.65 7.40 12.15
N VAL A 27 1.63 6.65 12.55
CA VAL A 27 0.80 6.95 13.70
C VAL A 27 0.70 5.74 14.61
N ASP A 28 0.69 5.99 15.91
CA ASP A 28 0.31 5.00 16.89
C ASP A 28 -1.21 4.83 16.88
N VAL A 29 -1.68 3.59 16.78
CA VAL A 29 -3.09 3.25 16.82
C VAL A 29 -3.45 2.76 18.22
N ARG A 30 -3.83 3.72 19.08
CA ARG A 30 -4.34 3.46 20.45
C ARG A 30 -3.37 2.68 21.34
N GLY A 31 -2.07 2.80 21.12
CA GLY A 31 -1.03 2.08 21.84
C GLY A 31 -0.83 0.63 21.40
N LEU A 32 -1.65 0.12 20.46
CA LEU A 32 -1.71 -1.30 20.11
C LEU A 32 -0.68 -1.67 19.03
N PHE A 33 -0.63 -0.89 17.97
CA PHE A 33 0.29 -1.09 16.85
C PHE A 33 0.57 0.24 16.14
N ASP A 34 1.61 0.24 15.33
CA ASP A 34 1.96 1.36 14.46
C ASP A 34 1.36 1.17 13.08
N LEU A 35 0.68 2.20 12.58
CA LEU A 35 0.25 2.29 11.18
C LEU A 35 1.14 3.27 10.44
N ALA A 36 1.94 2.77 9.50
CA ALA A 36 2.77 3.57 8.63
C ALA A 36 2.16 3.66 7.23
N GLY A 37 2.28 4.81 6.58
CA GLY A 37 1.95 4.99 5.17
C GLY A 37 3.13 5.57 4.42
N VAL A 38 3.38 5.09 3.20
CA VAL A 38 4.41 5.60 2.30
C VAL A 38 3.82 6.07 0.98
N ASP A 39 4.46 7.07 0.39
CA ASP A 39 4.13 7.49 -0.97
C ASP A 39 4.44 6.38 -1.98
N ASP A 40 3.81 6.46 -3.15
CA ASP A 40 4.06 5.51 -4.24
C ASP A 40 5.50 5.60 -4.75
N ILE A 41 6.10 4.46 -5.12
CA ILE A 41 7.47 4.38 -5.65
C ILE A 41 7.64 5.21 -6.92
N SER A 42 6.64 5.20 -7.82
CA SER A 42 6.67 5.94 -9.08
C SER A 42 6.59 7.46 -8.89
N ALA A 43 6.13 7.93 -7.73
CA ALA A 43 5.93 9.36 -7.48
C ALA A 43 7.22 10.19 -7.49
N LYS A 44 8.37 9.56 -7.21
CA LYS A 44 9.70 10.23 -7.19
C LYS A 44 10.06 10.91 -8.51
N GLY A 45 9.54 10.41 -9.64
CA GLY A 45 9.76 10.99 -10.96
C GLY A 45 8.59 11.85 -11.46
N MET A 46 7.46 11.89 -10.73
CA MET A 46 6.23 12.55 -11.19
C MET A 46 6.01 13.91 -10.55
N LEU A 47 6.33 14.05 -9.26
CA LEU A 47 6.07 15.28 -8.52
C LEU A 47 7.20 15.54 -7.50
N PRO A 48 7.85 16.71 -7.52
CA PRO A 48 8.92 17.03 -6.57
C PRO A 48 8.45 16.90 -5.12
N GLY A 49 9.27 16.27 -4.28
CA GLY A 49 8.94 16.05 -2.86
C GLY A 49 8.04 14.84 -2.59
N HIS A 50 7.67 14.08 -3.62
CA HIS A 50 6.94 12.81 -3.49
C HIS A 50 7.86 11.63 -3.75
N GLY A 51 7.45 10.46 -3.27
CA GLY A 51 8.17 9.21 -3.45
C GLY A 51 8.31 8.45 -2.14
N GLN A 52 8.36 7.12 -2.25
CA GLN A 52 8.50 6.24 -1.10
C GLN A 52 9.74 6.57 -0.27
N ASP A 53 9.54 6.77 1.02
CA ASP A 53 10.59 6.91 2.04
C ASP A 53 10.16 6.14 3.30
N LEU A 54 10.31 4.82 3.24
CA LEU A 54 9.98 3.92 4.35
C LEU A 54 10.86 4.17 5.59
N PRO A 55 12.19 4.37 5.48
CA PRO A 55 13.02 4.69 6.64
C PRO A 55 12.55 5.93 7.40
N LYS A 56 12.10 6.98 6.69
CA LYS A 56 11.49 8.16 7.32
C LYS A 56 10.19 7.81 8.03
N ALA A 57 9.32 7.03 7.40
CA ALA A 57 8.03 6.64 7.98
C ALA A 57 8.19 5.90 9.31
N VAL A 58 9.20 5.01 9.43
CA VAL A 58 9.39 4.16 10.61
C VAL A 58 10.40 4.73 11.62
N LYS A 59 10.95 5.92 11.38
CA LYS A 59 12.01 6.50 12.23
C LYS A 59 11.54 6.66 13.68
N GLY A 60 12.34 6.14 14.61
CA GLY A 60 12.12 6.29 16.05
C GLY A 60 10.91 5.52 16.57
N ARG A 61 10.44 4.49 15.85
CA ARG A 61 9.36 3.62 16.34
C ARG A 61 9.81 2.78 17.53
N ASP A 62 8.82 2.37 18.32
CA ASP A 62 8.98 1.32 19.32
C ASP A 62 8.93 -0.03 18.60
N VAL A 63 10.06 -0.76 18.61
CA VAL A 63 10.17 -2.03 17.89
C VAL A 63 9.43 -3.18 18.60
N SER A 64 8.94 -2.97 19.81
CA SER A 64 8.09 -3.95 20.51
C SER A 64 6.64 -3.96 20.01
N LYS A 65 6.21 -2.90 19.31
CA LYS A 65 4.87 -2.82 18.71
C LYS A 65 4.88 -3.40 17.30
N ALA A 66 3.78 -4.06 16.96
CA ALA A 66 3.52 -4.49 15.60
C ALA A 66 3.47 -3.27 14.66
N LEU A 67 3.97 -3.45 13.43
CA LEU A 67 4.01 -2.44 12.39
C LEU A 67 3.19 -2.90 11.18
N VAL A 68 2.11 -2.17 10.91
CA VAL A 68 1.29 -2.31 9.71
C VAL A 68 1.68 -1.22 8.71
N LEU A 69 2.03 -1.61 7.49
CA LEU A 69 2.43 -0.72 6.41
C LEU A 69 1.34 -0.61 5.34
N LEU A 70 0.89 0.60 5.06
CA LEU A 70 0.13 0.96 3.87
C LEU A 70 1.10 1.36 2.77
N ALA A 71 1.27 0.50 1.76
CA ALA A 71 2.12 0.76 0.60
C ALA A 71 1.36 0.44 -0.67
N HIS A 72 1.27 1.40 -1.59
CA HIS A 72 0.46 1.22 -2.80
C HIS A 72 0.89 -0.02 -3.61
N GLN A 73 2.19 -0.20 -3.84
CA GLN A 73 2.73 -1.27 -4.68
C GLN A 73 3.19 -2.49 -3.86
N PRO A 74 2.84 -3.73 -4.27
CA PRO A 74 3.32 -4.95 -3.61
C PRO A 74 4.84 -5.06 -3.52
N LYS A 75 5.59 -4.57 -4.52
CA LYS A 75 7.06 -4.63 -4.54
C LYS A 75 7.76 -3.90 -3.39
N THR A 76 7.06 -3.04 -2.65
CA THR A 76 7.56 -2.44 -1.40
C THR A 76 7.94 -3.49 -0.35
N ILE A 77 7.44 -4.72 -0.47
CA ILE A 77 7.66 -5.82 0.47
C ILE A 77 9.15 -6.13 0.72
N HIS A 78 9.99 -5.93 -0.30
CA HIS A 78 11.44 -6.14 -0.19
C HIS A 78 12.14 -5.12 0.71
N GLU A 79 11.60 -3.91 0.84
CA GLU A 79 12.07 -2.92 1.83
C GLU A 79 11.35 -3.07 3.17
N ALA A 80 10.08 -3.46 3.15
CA ALA A 80 9.27 -3.69 4.34
C ALA A 80 9.89 -4.73 5.29
N VAL A 81 10.37 -5.85 4.73
CA VAL A 81 11.02 -6.90 5.53
C VAL A 81 12.29 -6.41 6.23
N LYS A 82 13.07 -5.54 5.58
CA LYS A 82 14.34 -5.01 6.10
C LYS A 82 14.16 -4.13 7.34
N VAL A 83 12.97 -3.54 7.52
CA VAL A 83 12.66 -2.66 8.66
C VAL A 83 11.71 -3.32 9.67
N GLY A 84 11.45 -4.62 9.51
CA GLY A 84 10.61 -5.41 10.40
C GLY A 84 9.15 -4.97 10.38
N VAL A 85 8.57 -4.82 9.18
CA VAL A 85 7.11 -4.71 9.01
C VAL A 85 6.48 -6.08 9.29
N ASP A 86 5.41 -6.12 10.08
CA ASP A 86 4.69 -7.36 10.37
C ASP A 86 3.62 -7.65 9.32
N LEU A 87 2.94 -6.60 8.83
CA LEU A 87 1.91 -6.69 7.80
C LEU A 87 1.99 -5.53 6.81
N GLN A 88 2.12 -5.82 5.52
CA GLN A 88 1.95 -4.87 4.43
C GLN A 88 0.58 -5.02 3.78
N LEU A 89 -0.13 -3.92 3.62
CA LEU A 89 -1.37 -3.80 2.86
C LEU A 89 -1.10 -3.05 1.57
N SER A 90 -1.36 -3.71 0.44
CA SER A 90 -1.09 -3.18 -0.89
C SER A 90 -2.26 -3.29 -1.83
N GLY A 91 -2.20 -2.51 -2.91
CA GLY A 91 -3.14 -2.54 -4.02
C GLY A 91 -2.37 -2.52 -5.33
N HIS A 92 -2.60 -1.49 -6.16
CA HIS A 92 -1.89 -1.19 -7.41
C HIS A 92 -2.12 -2.16 -8.58
N VAL A 93 -2.23 -3.46 -8.33
CA VAL A 93 -2.31 -4.47 -9.39
C VAL A 93 -3.73 -4.66 -9.92
N HIS A 94 -4.75 -4.25 -9.17
CA HIS A 94 -6.18 -4.44 -9.51
C HIS A 94 -6.53 -5.90 -9.88
N GLY A 95 -5.81 -6.88 -9.30
CA GLY A 95 -5.93 -8.30 -9.66
C GLY A 95 -5.46 -8.65 -11.08
N GLY A 96 -4.71 -7.77 -11.74
CA GLY A 96 -4.26 -7.94 -13.13
C GLY A 96 -5.29 -7.52 -14.18
N GLN A 97 -6.37 -6.83 -13.78
CA GLN A 97 -7.51 -6.19 -14.49
C GLN A 97 -7.92 -6.64 -15.92
N MET A 98 -6.98 -6.91 -16.83
CA MET A 98 -7.19 -7.44 -18.18
C MET A 98 -6.15 -8.51 -18.52
N MET A 99 -6.60 -9.72 -18.86
CA MET A 99 -5.78 -10.74 -19.53
C MET A 99 -5.38 -10.25 -20.94
N PRO A 100 -4.12 -10.41 -21.42
CA PRO A 100 -2.98 -11.11 -20.80
C PRO A 100 -2.01 -10.18 -20.03
N PHE A 101 -2.39 -8.93 -19.76
CA PHE A 101 -1.53 -7.96 -19.07
C PHE A 101 -1.25 -8.33 -17.60
N ASN A 102 -2.09 -9.18 -17.00
CA ASN A 102 -1.82 -9.84 -15.73
C ASN A 102 -0.49 -10.61 -15.71
N TRP A 103 -0.08 -11.26 -16.82
CA TRP A 103 1.18 -12.01 -16.90
C TRP A 103 2.43 -11.11 -16.89
N LEU A 104 2.34 -9.90 -17.45
CA LEU A 104 3.41 -8.90 -17.38
C LEU A 104 3.49 -8.27 -15.98
N ALA A 105 2.35 -8.08 -15.30
CA ALA A 105 2.32 -7.58 -13.93
C ALA A 105 3.03 -8.51 -12.93
N HIS A 106 3.01 -9.82 -13.16
CA HIS A 106 3.77 -10.81 -12.36
C HIS A 106 5.31 -10.65 -12.49
N ILE A 107 5.79 -10.05 -13.59
CA ILE A 107 7.24 -9.80 -13.78
C ILE A 107 7.69 -8.61 -12.93
N GLU A 108 6.81 -7.62 -12.72
CA GLU A 108 7.14 -6.40 -11.98
C GLU A 108 6.70 -6.42 -10.51
N GLN A 109 5.73 -7.27 -10.14
CA GLN A 109 5.14 -7.32 -8.81
C GLN A 109 5.20 -8.73 -8.23
N PRO A 110 5.71 -8.90 -6.99
CA PRO A 110 5.86 -10.22 -6.37
C PRO A 110 4.53 -10.91 -6.05
N TYR A 111 3.45 -10.12 -5.88
CA TYR A 111 2.12 -10.61 -5.51
C TYR A 111 1.04 -9.81 -6.26
N ILE A 112 -0.01 -10.50 -6.72
CA ILE A 112 -1.09 -9.91 -7.53
C ILE A 112 -2.39 -9.69 -6.74
N SER A 113 -2.73 -10.62 -5.85
CA SER A 113 -3.91 -10.55 -4.99
C SER A 113 -3.83 -11.54 -3.84
N GLY A 114 -4.55 -11.27 -2.75
CA GLY A 114 -4.70 -12.19 -1.61
C GLY A 114 -3.64 -12.03 -0.53
N LEU A 115 -3.71 -12.90 0.49
CA LEU A 115 -2.79 -12.93 1.62
C LEU A 115 -1.64 -13.91 1.36
N HIS A 116 -0.40 -13.45 1.59
CA HIS A 116 0.82 -14.23 1.42
C HIS A 116 1.80 -13.92 2.54
N GLN A 117 2.76 -14.81 2.74
CA GLN A 117 3.89 -14.58 3.64
C GLN A 117 5.17 -14.37 2.81
N HIS A 118 5.87 -13.27 3.07
CA HIS A 118 7.18 -12.94 2.50
C HIS A 118 8.19 -12.89 3.65
N GLU A 119 8.95 -13.97 3.81
CA GLU A 119 9.83 -14.17 4.97
C GLU A 119 9.04 -14.02 6.30
N GLN A 120 9.36 -13.01 7.11
CA GLN A 120 8.67 -12.74 8.38
C GLN A 120 7.52 -11.73 8.26
N THR A 121 7.29 -11.16 7.08
CA THR A 121 6.27 -10.15 6.84
C THR A 121 5.07 -10.75 6.12
N TRP A 122 3.86 -10.51 6.62
CA TRP A 122 2.63 -10.79 5.88
C TRP A 122 2.39 -9.71 4.83
N ILE A 123 1.89 -10.09 3.67
CA ILE A 123 1.41 -9.15 2.66
C ILE A 123 0.01 -9.52 2.20
N TYR A 124 -0.90 -8.56 2.26
CA TYR A 124 -2.21 -8.66 1.64
C TYR A 124 -2.32 -7.69 0.47
N VAL A 125 -2.62 -8.22 -0.72
CA VAL A 125 -2.83 -7.42 -1.93
C VAL A 125 -4.32 -7.42 -2.28
N SER A 126 -4.96 -6.27 -2.14
CA SER A 126 -6.36 -6.10 -2.53
C SER A 126 -6.50 -5.99 -4.05
N PRO A 127 -7.41 -6.73 -4.70
CA PRO A 127 -7.76 -6.52 -6.11
C PRO A 127 -8.61 -5.24 -6.31
N GLY A 128 -8.98 -4.55 -5.24
CA GLY A 128 -9.79 -3.35 -5.23
C GLY A 128 -11.27 -3.59 -5.55
N THR A 129 -12.07 -2.54 -5.40
CA THR A 129 -13.51 -2.53 -5.70
C THR A 129 -13.83 -2.00 -7.10
N GLY A 130 -12.90 -1.25 -7.71
CA GLY A 130 -13.06 -0.59 -9.00
C GLY A 130 -12.04 -1.01 -10.05
N TYR A 131 -11.76 -0.10 -10.98
CA TYR A 131 -10.85 -0.29 -12.11
C TYR A 131 -9.88 0.90 -12.24
N TRP A 132 -8.76 0.71 -12.93
CA TRP A 132 -7.89 1.76 -13.45
C TRP A 132 -8.05 1.88 -14.97
N GLY A 133 -8.34 3.08 -15.48
CA GLY A 133 -8.47 3.29 -16.93
C GLY A 133 -9.80 2.74 -17.48
N PRO A 134 -9.82 1.81 -18.45
CA PRO A 134 -11.06 1.31 -19.06
C PRO A 134 -12.02 0.73 -18.00
N PRO A 135 -13.33 1.03 -18.07
CA PRO A 135 -14.32 0.62 -17.06
C PRO A 135 -14.74 -0.85 -17.22
N MET A 136 -13.77 -1.76 -17.20
CA MET A 136 -13.99 -3.19 -17.37
C MET A 136 -13.11 -4.02 -16.43
N ARG A 137 -13.61 -5.18 -16.03
CA ARG A 137 -12.88 -6.19 -15.26
C ARG A 137 -13.17 -7.54 -15.89
N VAL A 138 -12.16 -8.17 -16.48
CA VAL A 138 -12.30 -9.45 -17.17
C VAL A 138 -11.43 -10.47 -16.45
N GLY A 139 -12.06 -11.46 -15.83
CA GLY A 139 -11.35 -12.52 -15.09
C GLY A 139 -10.89 -12.13 -13.67
N THR A 140 -11.33 -10.99 -13.12
CA THR A 140 -11.02 -10.55 -11.74
C THR A 140 -12.30 -10.23 -10.96
N ARG A 141 -12.25 -10.36 -9.62
CA ARG A 141 -13.39 -10.09 -8.72
C ARG A 141 -13.13 -8.88 -7.84
N ALA A 142 -14.20 -8.16 -7.51
CA ALA A 142 -14.13 -6.97 -6.66
C ALA A 142 -14.12 -7.45 -5.22
N GLU A 143 -13.33 -6.80 -4.37
CA GLU A 143 -13.22 -7.20 -2.98
C GLU A 143 -13.27 -5.99 -2.05
N ILE A 144 -14.06 -6.15 -0.98
CA ILE A 144 -13.95 -5.36 0.24
C ILE A 144 -13.45 -6.32 1.31
N THR A 145 -12.24 -6.10 1.79
CA THR A 145 -11.56 -7.02 2.71
C THR A 145 -11.69 -6.51 4.13
N GLN A 146 -12.13 -7.38 5.03
CA GLN A 146 -12.03 -7.16 6.47
C GLN A 146 -10.75 -7.82 6.98
N ILE A 147 -9.89 -7.03 7.62
CA ILE A 147 -8.65 -7.51 8.23
C ILE A 147 -8.82 -7.43 9.74
N GLU A 148 -8.69 -8.57 10.40
CA GLU A 148 -8.71 -8.69 11.85
C GLU A 148 -7.29 -8.94 12.36
N LEU A 149 -6.81 -8.07 13.23
CA LEU A 149 -5.52 -8.22 13.90
C LEU A 149 -5.77 -8.86 15.27
N ILE A 150 -5.17 -10.01 15.50
CA ILE A 150 -5.35 -10.78 16.73
C ILE A 150 -4.05 -10.69 17.54
N THR A 151 -4.16 -10.36 18.83
CA THR A 151 -3.02 -10.41 19.76
C THR A 151 -2.72 -11.87 20.11
N GLY A 152 -1.47 -12.28 19.92
CA GLY A 152 -0.97 -13.59 20.37
C GLY A 152 -0.71 -13.65 21.87
#